data_AF-A0A1S9ACV8-F1
#
_entry.id   AF-A0A1S9ACV8-F1
#
_cell.length_a   1.000
_cell.length_b   1.000
_cell.length_c   1.000
_cell.angle_alpha   90.00
_cell.angle_beta   90.00
_cell.angle_gamma   90.00
#
_symmetry.space_group_name_H-M   'P 1'
#
loop_
_entity.id
_entity.type
_entity.pdbx_description
1 polymer ?
#
loop_
_entity_poly.entity_id
_entity_poly.type
_entity_poly.pdbx_seq_one_letter_code
_entity_poly.pdbx_strand_id
1 'polypeptide(L)'
;MALPERYLPLLDAAHRGDPAALDRLLQVCQPDIRRYAQRSCLISDVDDAVQEALLVLSRRLSSVRALAAFSGWLFKVVQRECRRLGRRMLDYDPYDDERAERWLAAHDDAALKLELVNTLESLPRDYLEIILLRDFEEYSIAEIAEALGLSTAAAKSRLHRARAMAREYLVG
;
A
#
# COMPACT_ATOMS: atom_id res chain seq x y z
N MET A 1 -4.83 0.45 -10.00
CA MET A 1 -3.85 0.40 -11.11
C MET A 1 -4.10 -0.89 -11.85
N ALA A 2 -4.49 -0.82 -13.12
CA ALA A 2 -4.44 -1.98 -14.01
C ALA A 2 -3.40 -1.62 -15.06
N LEU A 3 -2.28 -2.35 -15.14
CA LEU A 3 -1.46 -2.26 -16.34
C LEU A 3 -2.34 -2.79 -17.49
N PRO A 4 -2.61 -1.98 -18.53
CA PRO A 4 -3.35 -2.48 -19.69
C PRO A 4 -2.73 -3.77 -20.23
N GLU A 5 -3.55 -4.72 -20.68
CA GLU A 5 -3.08 -6.05 -21.15
C GLU A 5 -1.98 -5.96 -22.23
N ARG A 6 -1.98 -4.88 -23.03
CA ARG A 6 -0.94 -4.57 -24.02
C ARG A 6 0.48 -4.49 -23.46
N TYR A 7 0.65 -4.31 -22.14
CA TYR A 7 1.97 -4.27 -21.49
C TYR A 7 2.38 -5.61 -20.86
N LEU A 8 1.55 -6.66 -20.94
CA LEU A 8 1.91 -7.99 -20.42
C LEU A 8 3.19 -8.55 -21.07
N PRO A 9 3.40 -8.48 -22.40
CA PRO A 9 4.64 -8.96 -23.01
C PRO A 9 5.88 -8.18 -22.52
N LEU A 10 5.72 -6.87 -22.31
CA LEU A 10 6.78 -6.00 -21.79
C LEU A 10 7.13 -6.34 -20.35
N LEU A 11 6.10 -6.50 -19.51
CA LEU A 11 6.24 -6.89 -18.11
C LEU A 11 6.91 -8.25 -17.97
N ASP A 12 6.52 -9.21 -18.80
CA ASP A 12 7.05 -10.58 -18.81
C ASP A 12 8.53 -10.63 -19.26
N ALA A 13 8.90 -9.87 -20.31
CA ALA A 13 10.30 -9.74 -20.72
C ALA A 13 11.17 -9.06 -19.64
N ALA A 14 10.69 -7.97 -19.05
CA ALA A 14 11.38 -7.28 -17.95
C ALA A 14 11.53 -8.18 -16.71
N HIS A 15 10.50 -8.99 -16.40
CA HIS A 15 10.52 -9.94 -15.28
C HIS A 15 11.58 -11.03 -15.46
N ARG A 16 11.80 -11.49 -16.69
CA ARG A 16 12.88 -12.42 -17.07
C ARG A 16 14.28 -11.78 -17.11
N GLY A 17 14.40 -10.48 -16.86
CA GLY A 17 15.68 -9.78 -16.78
C GLY A 17 16.14 -9.11 -18.08
N ASP A 18 15.25 -8.89 -19.04
CA ASP A 18 15.57 -8.05 -20.21
C ASP A 18 15.73 -6.58 -19.76
N PRO A 19 16.93 -5.99 -19.88
CA PRO A 19 17.18 -4.63 -19.41
C PRO A 19 16.45 -3.56 -20.24
N ALA A 20 16.30 -3.76 -21.55
CA ALA A 20 15.59 -2.81 -22.41
C ALA A 20 14.08 -2.84 -22.14
N ALA A 21 13.54 -4.02 -21.86
CA ALA A 21 12.16 -4.16 -21.42
C ALA A 21 11.94 -3.51 -20.05
N LEU A 22 12.89 -3.65 -19.13
CA LEU A 22 12.82 -3.03 -17.81
C LEU A 22 12.81 -1.50 -17.90
N ASP A 23 13.72 -0.90 -18.66
CA ASP A 23 13.77 0.56 -18.85
C ASP A 23 12.46 1.10 -19.40
N ARG A 24 11.89 0.42 -20.40
CA ARG A 24 10.62 0.81 -20.99
C ARG A 24 9.45 0.60 -20.04
N LEU A 25 9.47 -0.44 -19.21
CA LEU A 25 8.47 -0.65 -18.17
C LEU A 25 8.52 0.47 -17.12
N LEU A 26 9.71 0.89 -16.68
CA LEU A 26 9.87 2.02 -15.76
C LEU A 26 9.25 3.30 -16.31
N GLN A 27 9.50 3.62 -17.59
CA GLN A 27 8.93 4.79 -18.26
C GLN A 27 7.40 4.74 -18.34
N VAL A 28 6.83 3.57 -18.66
CA VAL A 28 5.37 3.39 -18.76
C VAL A 28 4.71 3.46 -17.38
N CYS A 29 5.35 2.93 -16.34
CA CYS A 29 4.80 2.92 -14.99
C CYS A 29 4.94 4.27 -14.26
N GLN A 30 5.94 5.10 -14.60
CA GLN A 30 6.22 6.35 -13.90
C GLN A 30 5.00 7.30 -13.78
N PRO A 31 4.21 7.58 -14.84
CA PRO A 31 3.03 8.45 -14.71
C PRO A 31 1.98 7.92 -13.74
N ASP A 32 1.77 6.60 -13.71
CA ASP A 32 0.80 5.97 -12.81
C ASP A 32 1.29 5.95 -11.36
N ILE A 33 2.60 5.68 -11.17
CA ILE A 33 3.27 5.78 -9.87
C ILE A 33 3.13 7.21 -9.33
N ARG A 34 3.42 8.23 -10.15
CA ARG A 34 3.28 9.65 -9.78
C ARG A 34 1.85 10.02 -9.42
N ARG A 35 0.88 9.66 -10.26
CA ARG A 35 -0.55 9.93 -9.98
C ARG A 35 -0.98 9.34 -8.65
N TYR A 36 -0.48 8.15 -8.31
CA TYR A 36 -0.81 7.51 -7.05
C TYR A 36 -0.09 8.14 -5.85
N ALA A 37 1.20 8.45 -5.99
CA ALA A 37 1.96 9.18 -4.97
C ALA A 37 1.31 10.53 -4.65
N GLN A 38 0.84 11.29 -5.64
CA GLN A 38 0.13 12.56 -5.45
C GLN A 38 -1.14 12.45 -4.59
N ARG A 39 -1.77 11.26 -4.53
CA ARG A 39 -2.98 11.00 -3.73
C ARG A 39 -2.69 10.38 -2.36
N SER A 40 -1.44 10.03 -2.08
CA SER A 40 -1.09 9.17 -0.93
C SER A 40 0.12 9.63 -0.14
N CYS A 41 0.98 10.46 -0.73
CA CYS A 41 2.10 11.12 -0.06
C CYS A 41 1.68 12.52 0.44
N LEU A 42 2.44 13.07 1.38
CA LEU A 42 2.51 14.52 1.56
C LEU A 42 3.05 15.15 0.27
N ILE A 43 2.58 16.34 -0.11
CA ILE A 43 2.93 16.98 -1.40
C ILE A 43 4.45 17.10 -1.59
N SER A 44 5.20 17.35 -0.50
CA SER A 44 6.66 17.48 -0.51
C SER A 44 7.41 16.19 -0.86
N ASP A 45 6.79 15.02 -0.72
CA ASP A 45 7.46 13.72 -0.83
C ASP A 45 7.18 13.00 -2.14
N VAL A 46 6.35 13.57 -3.01
CA VAL A 46 5.85 12.88 -4.22
C VAL A 46 6.99 12.47 -5.14
N ASP A 47 7.91 13.36 -5.44
CA ASP A 47 9.02 13.08 -6.37
C ASP A 47 9.97 12.02 -5.80
N ASP A 48 10.29 12.10 -4.51
CA ASP A 48 11.15 11.15 -3.82
C ASP A 48 10.49 9.77 -3.74
N ALA A 49 9.20 9.70 -3.40
CA ALA A 49 8.45 8.46 -3.36
C ALA A 49 8.35 7.80 -4.74
N VAL A 50 8.20 8.60 -5.80
CA VAL A 50 8.22 8.10 -7.19
C VAL A 50 9.57 7.50 -7.52
N GLN A 51 10.67 8.19 -7.21
CA GLN A 51 12.02 7.68 -7.46
C GLN A 51 12.28 6.38 -6.71
N GLU A 52 11.96 6.33 -5.42
CA GLU A 52 12.17 5.15 -4.58
C GLU A 52 11.31 3.97 -5.04
N ALA A 53 10.07 4.22 -5.45
CA ALA A 53 9.22 3.19 -6.02
C ALA A 53 9.77 2.63 -7.35
N LEU A 54 10.33 3.49 -8.22
CA LEU A 54 10.98 3.06 -9.46
C LEU A 54 12.27 2.25 -9.18
N LEU A 55 13.05 2.62 -8.16
CA LEU A 55 14.24 1.87 -7.72
C LEU A 55 13.87 0.50 -7.14
N VAL A 56 12.79 0.42 -6.37
CA VAL A 56 12.27 -0.87 -5.88
C VAL A 56 11.74 -1.70 -7.05
N LEU A 57 11.04 -1.09 -7.99
CA LEU A 57 10.57 -1.74 -9.20
C LEU A 57 11.73 -2.38 -9.97
N SER A 58 12.79 -1.62 -10.26
CA SER A 58 13.95 -2.15 -11.00
C SER A 58 14.69 -3.28 -10.29
N ARG A 59 14.80 -3.22 -8.96
CA ARG A 59 15.54 -4.22 -8.17
C ARG A 59 14.74 -5.47 -7.82
N ARG A 60 13.41 -5.36 -7.75
CA ARG A 60 12.55 -6.42 -7.17
C ARG A 60 11.51 -6.96 -8.14
N LEU A 61 11.45 -6.49 -9.38
CA LEU A 61 10.50 -7.00 -10.37
C LEU A 61 10.52 -8.53 -10.48
N SER A 62 11.69 -9.14 -10.57
CA SER A 62 11.87 -10.59 -10.68
C SER A 62 11.34 -11.38 -9.47
N SER A 63 11.16 -10.74 -8.31
CA SER A 63 10.60 -11.37 -7.11
C SER A 63 9.08 -11.50 -7.14
N VAL A 64 8.40 -10.86 -8.11
CA VAL A 64 6.95 -10.94 -8.27
C VAL A 64 6.58 -12.34 -8.76
N ARG A 65 5.93 -13.13 -7.90
CA ARG A 65 5.61 -14.55 -8.18
C ARG A 65 4.57 -14.77 -9.27
N ALA A 66 3.71 -13.78 -9.50
CA ALA A 66 2.66 -13.84 -10.51
C ALA A 66 2.51 -12.47 -11.17
N LEU A 67 2.60 -12.41 -12.50
CA LEU A 67 2.52 -11.14 -13.24
C LEU A 67 1.16 -10.46 -13.04
N ALA A 68 0.08 -11.22 -12.85
CA ALA A 68 -1.24 -10.67 -12.51
C ALA A 68 -1.26 -9.89 -11.18
N ALA A 69 -0.34 -10.17 -10.26
CA ALA A 69 -0.22 -9.47 -8.99
C ALA A 69 0.63 -8.18 -9.09
N PHE A 70 1.28 -7.93 -10.24
CA PHE A 70 2.21 -6.82 -10.42
C PHE A 70 1.60 -5.49 -10.02
N SER A 71 0.38 -5.19 -10.48
CA SER A 71 -0.22 -3.89 -10.19
C SER A 71 -0.56 -3.72 -8.71
N GLY A 72 -1.02 -4.77 -8.03
CA GLY A 72 -1.23 -4.73 -6.58
C GLY A 72 0.07 -4.58 -5.81
N TRP A 73 1.14 -5.23 -6.27
CA TRP A 73 2.46 -5.13 -5.68
C TRP A 73 3.07 -3.73 -5.84
N LEU A 74 3.07 -3.17 -7.05
CA LEU A 74 3.62 -1.84 -7.31
C LEU A 74 2.85 -0.75 -6.56
N PHE A 75 1.53 -0.88 -6.44
CA PHE A 75 0.72 -0.01 -5.57
C PHE A 75 1.22 -0.04 -4.11
N LYS A 76 1.48 -1.23 -3.57
CA LYS A 76 2.00 -1.39 -2.20
C LYS A 76 3.39 -0.81 -2.03
N VAL A 77 4.24 -0.88 -3.06
CA VAL A 77 5.55 -0.23 -3.06
C VAL A 77 5.40 1.28 -2.91
N VAL A 78 4.59 1.93 -3.76
CA VAL A 78 4.39 3.40 -3.69
C VAL A 78 3.82 3.83 -2.34
N GLN A 79 2.81 3.11 -1.83
CA GLN A 79 2.20 3.39 -0.53
C GLN A 79 3.24 3.30 0.60
N ARG A 80 4.13 2.31 0.56
CA ARG A 80 5.19 2.13 1.55
C ARG A 80 6.22 3.26 1.50
N GLU A 81 6.63 3.69 0.31
CA GLU A 81 7.61 4.79 0.17
C GLU A 81 7.01 6.13 0.60
N CYS A 82 5.75 6.43 0.22
CA CYS A 82 5.03 7.61 0.73
C CYS A 82 5.00 7.63 2.26
N ARG A 83 4.66 6.51 2.90
CA ARG A 83 4.61 6.42 4.37
C ARG A 83 5.99 6.53 5.00
N ARG A 84 7.01 5.91 4.41
CA ARG A 84 8.39 5.98 4.91
C ARG A 84 8.92 7.41 4.91
N LEU A 85 8.70 8.13 3.81
CA LEU A 85 9.11 9.54 3.68
C LEU A 85 8.28 10.45 4.59
N GLY A 86 6.96 10.23 4.63
CA GLY A 86 6.08 10.96 5.54
C GLY A 86 6.44 10.73 7.02
N ARG A 87 6.79 9.50 7.44
CA ARG A 87 7.29 9.22 8.79
C ARG A 87 8.60 9.94 9.08
N ARG A 88 9.54 9.97 8.13
CA ARG A 88 10.80 10.70 8.26
C ARG A 88 10.58 12.22 8.38
N MET A 89 9.54 12.75 7.73
CA MET A 89 9.15 14.15 7.88
C MET A 89 8.44 14.43 9.20
N LEU A 90 7.55 13.53 9.63
CA LEU A 90 6.82 13.63 10.91
C LEU A 90 7.74 13.42 12.13
N ASP A 91 8.88 12.75 11.95
CA ASP A 91 9.98 12.69 12.94
C ASP A 91 10.82 13.99 13.00
N TYR A 92 10.42 15.07 12.31
CA TYR A 92 11.05 16.38 12.45
C TYR A 92 10.04 17.52 12.66
N ASP A 93 10.12 18.09 13.88
CA ASP A 93 9.37 19.18 14.53
C ASP A 93 7.95 18.86 15.07
N PRO A 94 7.79 18.66 16.41
CA PRO A 94 6.55 18.18 17.05
C PRO A 94 5.39 19.17 17.20
N TYR A 95 5.41 20.36 16.59
CA TYR A 95 4.43 21.43 16.88
C TYR A 95 3.80 22.10 15.64
N ASP A 96 3.81 21.48 14.46
CA ASP A 96 3.14 22.03 13.26
C ASP A 96 1.71 21.48 13.09
N ASP A 97 0.83 21.92 13.99
CA ASP A 97 -0.61 21.62 13.96
C ASP A 97 -1.26 22.07 12.64
N GLU A 98 -0.80 23.20 12.06
CA GLU A 98 -1.35 23.71 10.80
C GLU A 98 -1.09 22.76 9.63
N ARG A 99 0.05 22.06 9.60
CA ARG A 99 0.37 21.12 8.53
C ARG A 99 -0.37 19.80 8.69
N ALA A 100 -0.59 19.33 9.91
CA ALA A 100 -1.44 18.19 10.20
C ALA A 100 -2.91 18.48 9.83
N GLU A 101 -3.42 19.65 10.19
CA GLU A 101 -4.76 20.13 9.82
C GLU A 101 -4.91 20.30 8.31
N ARG A 102 -3.93 20.90 7.62
CA ARG A 102 -3.96 21.05 6.15
C ARG A 102 -3.96 19.71 5.42
N TRP A 103 -3.23 18.70 5.93
CA TRP A 103 -3.25 17.37 5.35
C TRP A 103 -4.58 16.65 5.56
N LEU A 104 -5.13 16.73 6.77
CA LEU A 104 -6.45 16.19 7.12
C LEU A 104 -7.57 16.85 6.32
N ALA A 105 -7.51 18.17 6.12
CA ALA A 105 -8.45 18.97 5.34
C ALA A 105 -8.35 18.72 3.83
N ALA A 106 -7.14 18.52 3.31
CA ALA A 106 -6.93 18.21 1.89
C ALA A 106 -7.36 16.78 1.51
N HIS A 107 -7.46 15.88 2.49
CA HIS A 107 -7.93 14.50 2.34
C HIS A 107 -9.21 14.26 3.12
N ASP A 108 -10.03 15.30 3.30
CA ASP A 108 -11.23 15.22 4.11
C ASP A 108 -12.39 14.61 3.36
N ASP A 109 -12.30 13.31 3.18
CA ASP A 109 -13.47 12.48 2.91
C ASP A 109 -14.04 12.05 4.27
N ALA A 110 -14.48 13.02 5.07
CA ALA A 110 -14.98 12.80 6.44
C ALA A 110 -16.09 11.74 6.47
N ALA A 111 -16.91 11.69 5.41
CA ALA A 111 -17.90 10.66 5.19
C ALA A 111 -17.25 9.27 5.02
N LEU A 112 -16.23 9.14 4.18
CA LEU A 112 -15.50 7.89 3.95
C LEU A 112 -14.73 7.42 5.19
N LYS A 113 -14.16 8.36 5.96
CA LYS A 113 -13.49 8.08 7.25
C LYS A 113 -14.49 7.55 8.28
N LEU A 114 -15.66 8.19 8.40
CA LEU A 114 -16.72 7.77 9.32
C LEU A 114 -17.31 6.42 8.91
N GLU A 115 -17.54 6.20 7.62
CA GLU A 115 -17.99 4.92 7.07
C GLU A 115 -16.97 3.80 7.31
N LEU A 116 -15.68 4.08 7.17
CA LEU A 116 -14.61 3.14 7.49
C LEU A 116 -14.58 2.80 8.99
N VAL A 117 -14.71 3.78 9.87
CA VAL A 117 -14.74 3.56 11.32
C VAL A 117 -15.95 2.68 11.69
N ASN A 118 -17.14 3.04 11.25
CA ASN A 118 -18.36 2.26 11.50
C ASN A 118 -18.24 0.83 10.96
N THR A 119 -17.66 0.67 9.77
CA THR A 119 -17.42 -0.64 9.17
C THR A 119 -16.47 -1.47 10.03
N LEU A 120 -15.36 -0.89 10.46
CA LEU A 120 -14.40 -1.57 11.32
C LEU A 120 -15.00 -1.96 12.68
N GLU A 121 -15.85 -1.10 13.27
CA GLU A 121 -16.56 -1.38 14.52
C GLU A 121 -17.61 -2.49 14.38
N SER A 122 -18.18 -2.67 13.19
CA SER A 122 -19.14 -3.75 12.91
C SER A 122 -18.49 -5.12 12.67
N LEU A 123 -17.17 -5.18 12.54
CA LEU A 123 -16.45 -6.45 12.43
C LEU A 123 -16.49 -7.21 13.76
N PRO A 124 -16.60 -8.55 13.72
CA PRO A 124 -16.31 -9.36 14.89
C PRO A 124 -14.92 -9.04 15.46
N ARG A 125 -14.82 -8.98 16.79
CA ARG A 125 -13.62 -8.53 17.51
C ARG A 125 -12.32 -9.16 17.01
N ASP A 126 -12.30 -10.48 16.82
CA ASP A 126 -11.11 -11.23 16.35
C ASP A 126 -10.64 -10.81 14.94
N TYR A 127 -11.54 -10.30 14.11
CA TYR A 127 -11.22 -9.80 12.76
C TYR A 127 -10.79 -8.34 12.79
N LEU A 128 -11.37 -7.52 13.66
CA LEU A 128 -10.89 -6.15 13.90
C LEU A 128 -9.48 -6.17 14.47
N GLU A 129 -9.24 -6.98 15.51
CA GLU A 129 -7.97 -7.08 16.21
C GLU A 129 -6.81 -7.44 15.27
N ILE A 130 -7.00 -8.42 14.38
CA ILE A 130 -5.96 -8.79 13.42
C ILE A 130 -5.72 -7.72 12.34
N ILE A 131 -6.73 -6.91 12.00
CA ILE A 131 -6.58 -5.77 11.10
C ILE A 131 -5.81 -4.66 11.80
N LEU A 132 -6.13 -4.34 13.06
CA LEU A 132 -5.42 -3.31 13.84
C LEU A 132 -3.94 -3.66 13.96
N LEU A 133 -3.62 -4.87 14.42
CA LEU A 133 -2.23 -5.33 14.54
C LEU A 133 -1.49 -5.26 13.20
N ARG A 134 -2.14 -5.65 12.09
CA ARG A 134 -1.47 -5.69 10.79
C ARG A 134 -1.35 -4.33 10.11
N ASP A 135 -2.45 -3.60 10.02
CA ASP A 135 -2.62 -2.46 9.13
C ASP A 135 -2.44 -1.11 9.86
N PHE A 136 -2.54 -1.10 11.20
CA PHE A 136 -2.26 0.07 12.05
C PHE A 136 -0.93 -0.07 12.81
N GLU A 137 -0.72 -1.18 13.50
CA GLU A 137 0.51 -1.41 14.28
C GLU A 137 1.67 -1.99 13.46
N GLU A 138 1.44 -2.30 12.18
CA GLU A 138 2.42 -2.83 11.21
C GLU A 138 3.06 -4.20 11.58
N TYR A 139 2.49 -4.96 12.52
CA TYR A 139 3.02 -6.28 12.94
C TYR A 139 3.11 -7.24 11.75
N SER A 140 4.19 -8.01 11.67
CA SER A 140 4.34 -9.10 10.73
C SER A 140 3.35 -10.24 11.03
N ILE A 141 3.13 -11.12 10.05
CA ILE A 141 2.29 -12.31 10.26
C ILE A 141 2.82 -13.20 11.39
N ALA A 142 4.13 -13.22 11.62
CA ALA A 142 4.73 -13.99 12.70
C ALA A 142 4.43 -13.36 14.07
N GLU A 143 4.62 -12.05 14.21
CA GLU A 143 4.31 -11.31 15.45
C GLU A 143 2.81 -11.34 15.76
N ILE A 144 1.94 -11.26 14.75
CA ILE A 144 0.48 -11.43 14.91
C ILE A 144 0.14 -12.85 15.38
N ALA A 145 0.78 -13.86 14.80
CA ALA A 145 0.55 -15.25 15.17
C ALA A 145 0.95 -15.49 16.64
N GLU A 146 2.07 -14.92 17.06
CA GLU A 146 2.53 -14.96 18.45
C GLU A 146 1.58 -14.19 19.38
N ALA A 147 1.26 -12.94 19.06
CA ALA A 147 0.39 -12.07 19.86
C ALA A 147 -1.02 -12.65 20.07
N LEU A 148 -1.56 -13.34 19.06
CA LEU A 148 -2.91 -13.91 19.10
C LEU A 148 -2.94 -15.41 19.44
N GLY A 149 -1.80 -16.04 19.72
CA GLY A 149 -1.73 -17.49 20.00
C GLY A 149 -2.18 -18.37 18.82
N LEU A 150 -1.93 -17.92 17.59
CA LEU A 150 -2.32 -18.60 16.35
C LEU A 150 -1.12 -19.25 15.65
N SER A 151 -1.40 -20.15 14.72
CA SER A 151 -0.40 -20.50 13.71
C SER A 151 -0.27 -19.40 12.66
N THR A 152 0.89 -19.29 12.01
CA THR A 152 1.11 -18.31 10.92
C THR A 152 0.13 -18.51 9.76
N ALA A 153 -0.29 -19.75 9.49
CA ALA A 153 -1.31 -20.07 8.49
C ALA A 153 -2.71 -19.58 8.94
N ALA A 154 -3.06 -19.77 10.21
CA ALA A 154 -4.30 -19.27 10.77
C ALA A 154 -4.34 -17.73 10.79
N ALA A 155 -3.24 -17.07 11.14
CA ALA A 155 -3.11 -15.60 11.09
C ALA A 155 -3.30 -15.06 9.66
N LYS A 156 -2.65 -15.67 8.65
CA LYS A 156 -2.86 -15.29 7.23
C LYS A 156 -4.33 -15.46 6.80
N SER A 157 -4.92 -16.60 7.14
CA SER A 157 -6.29 -16.94 6.76
C SER A 157 -7.31 -16.01 7.43
N ARG A 158 -7.11 -15.69 8.71
CA ARG A 158 -7.96 -14.79 9.49
C ARG A 158 -7.85 -13.34 9.00
N LEU A 159 -6.64 -12.85 8.71
CA LEU A 159 -6.44 -11.52 8.14
C LEU A 159 -7.08 -11.38 6.75
N HIS A 160 -6.99 -12.43 5.92
CA HIS A 160 -7.65 -12.43 4.62
C HIS A 160 -9.17 -12.32 4.76
N ARG A 161 -9.78 -13.13 5.64
CA ARG A 161 -11.23 -13.07 5.91
C ARG A 161 -11.65 -11.72 6.48
N ALA A 162 -10.90 -11.18 7.44
CA ALA A 162 -11.15 -9.87 8.03
C ALA A 162 -11.22 -8.78 6.95
N ARG A 163 -10.26 -8.76 6.01
CA ARG A 163 -10.22 -7.79 4.91
C ARG A 163 -11.28 -8.02 3.82
N ALA A 164 -11.78 -9.23 3.68
CA ALA A 164 -12.90 -9.52 2.78
C ALA A 164 -14.20 -8.98 3.38
N MET A 165 -14.45 -9.26 4.65
CA MET A 165 -15.62 -8.79 5.40
C MET A 165 -15.65 -7.26 5.50
N ALA A 166 -14.52 -6.62 5.83
CA ALA A 166 -14.41 -5.16 5.83
C ALA A 166 -14.72 -4.55 4.44
N ARG A 167 -14.38 -5.26 3.36
CA ARG A 167 -14.69 -4.82 1.99
C ARG A 167 -16.16 -4.98 1.64
N GLU A 168 -16.79 -6.07 2.05
CA GLU A 168 -18.23 -6.29 1.84
C GLU A 168 -19.05 -5.20 2.55
N TYR A 169 -18.65 -4.82 3.77
CA TYR A 169 -19.34 -3.82 4.56
C TYR A 169 -19.11 -2.38 4.06
N LEU A 170 -18.00 -2.11 3.37
CA LEU A 170 -17.71 -0.82 2.72
C LEU A 170 -18.40 -0.64 1.35
N VAL A 171 -18.96 -1.71 0.77
CA VAL A 171 -19.61 -1.69 -0.56
C VAL A 171 -21.12 -1.94 -0.44
N GLY A 172 -21.61 -2.17 0.78
CA GLY A 172 -23.01 -2.47 1.11
C GLY A 172 -23.79 -1.26 1.59
#